data_AF-A0A1B2EI24-F1
#
_entry.id   AF-A0A1B2EI24-F1
#
_cell.length_a   1.000
_cell.length_b   1.000
_cell.length_c   1.000
_cell.angle_alpha   90.00
_cell.angle_beta   90.00
_cell.angle_gamma   90.00
#
_symmetry.space_group_name_H-M   'P 1'
#
loop_
_entity.id
_entity.type
_entity.pdbx_description
1 polymer ?
#
loop_
_entity_poly.entity_id
_entity_poly.type
_entity_poly.pdbx_seq_one_letter_code
_entity_poly.pdbx_strand_id
1 'polypeptide(L)' 'MQASSDRDVIRALAKRLVREDSEAARLRTELRRSLIDEPPARGGVLAALRASPLVGMDLDLTRETISGRAIDL' A
#
# COMPACT_ATOMS: atom_id res chain seq x y z
N MET A 1 -22.19 -15.52 -24.03
CA MET A 1 -22.77 -14.15 -24.09
C MET A 1 -22.15 -13.17 -23.08
N GLN A 2 -21.53 -13.59 -21.97
CA GLN A 2 -20.94 -12.66 -20.98
C GLN A 2 -19.66 -11.95 -21.46
N ALA A 3 -18.72 -12.69 -22.08
CA ALA A 3 -17.43 -12.14 -22.50
C ALA A 3 -17.50 -11.00 -23.55
N SER A 4 -18.56 -10.95 -24.37
CA SER A 4 -18.77 -9.82 -25.30
C SER A 4 -19.23 -8.57 -24.57
N SER A 5 -20.12 -8.72 -23.58
CA SER A 5 -20.57 -7.62 -22.72
C SER A 5 -19.41 -7.04 -21.90
N ASP A 6 -18.57 -7.90 -21.35
CA ASP A 6 -17.40 -7.46 -20.57
C ASP A 6 -16.40 -6.70 -21.43
N ARG A 7 -16.22 -7.11 -22.69
CA ARG A 7 -15.35 -6.41 -23.65
C ARG A 7 -15.82 -4.99 -23.94
N ASP A 8 -17.14 -4.80 -24.09
CA ASP A 8 -17.71 -3.48 -24.33
C ASP A 8 -17.55 -2.57 -23.11
N VAL A 9 -17.74 -3.12 -21.90
CA VAL A 9 -17.49 -2.42 -20.64
C VAL A 9 -16.01 -2.03 -20.50
N ILE A 10 -15.09 -2.96 -20.72
CA ILE A 10 -13.63 -2.69 -20.66
C ILE A 10 -13.25 -1.62 -21.66
N ARG A 11 -13.80 -1.63 -22.88
CA ARG A 11 -13.55 -0.61 -23.90
C ARG A 11 -14.06 0.76 -23.48
N ALA A 12 -15.27 0.84 -22.92
CA ALA A 12 -15.83 2.09 -22.42
C ALA A 12 -15.01 2.65 -21.25
N LEU A 13 -14.59 1.78 -20.34
CA LEU A 13 -13.72 2.12 -19.21
C LEU A 13 -12.37 2.65 -19.70
N ALA A 14 -11.69 1.96 -20.63
CA ALA A 14 -10.43 2.41 -21.21
C ALA A 14 -10.55 3.82 -21.83
N LYS A 15 -11.61 4.07 -22.60
CA LYS A 15 -11.90 5.40 -23.16
C LYS A 15 -12.09 6.47 -22.08
N ARG A 16 -12.69 6.11 -20.93
CA ARG A 16 -12.89 7.05 -19.82
C ARG A 16 -11.59 7.37 -19.10
N LEU A 17 -10.73 6.37 -18.87
CA LEU A 17 -9.48 6.50 -18.10
C LEU A 17 -8.39 7.28 -18.85
N VAL A 18 -8.41 7.26 -20.19
CA VAL A 18 -7.47 8.00 -21.05
C VAL A 18 -7.65 9.51 -20.96
N ARG A 19 -8.79 10.00 -20.49
CA ARG A 19 -8.99 11.44 -20.33
C ARG A 19 -8.06 12.01 -19.25
N GLU A 20 -7.59 13.23 -19.46
CA GLU A 20 -6.72 13.97 -18.52
C GLU A 20 -7.55 14.89 -17.60
N ASP A 21 -8.73 14.42 -17.18
CA ASP A 21 -9.62 15.13 -16.26
C ASP A 21 -9.56 14.57 -14.83
N SER A 22 -10.02 15.36 -13.86
CA SER A 22 -10.02 15.02 -12.43
C SER A 22 -10.75 13.73 -12.13
N GLU A 23 -11.87 13.50 -12.80
CA GLU A 23 -12.70 12.32 -12.66
C GLU A 23 -12.00 11.07 -13.22
N ALA A 24 -11.30 11.17 -14.35
CA ALA A 24 -10.46 10.09 -14.87
C ALA A 24 -9.30 9.76 -13.92
N ALA A 25 -8.69 10.78 -13.30
CA ALA A 25 -7.65 10.58 -12.30
C ALA A 25 -8.19 9.84 -11.06
N ARG A 26 -9.36 10.23 -10.56
CA ARG A 26 -10.04 9.55 -9.44
C ARG A 26 -10.36 8.09 -9.78
N LEU A 27 -10.93 7.83 -10.96
CA LEU A 27 -11.23 6.47 -11.42
C LEU A 27 -9.98 5.60 -11.54
N ARG A 28 -8.86 6.14 -12.02
CA ARG A 28 -7.58 5.42 -12.06
C ARG A 28 -7.12 5.01 -10.66
N THR A 29 -7.26 5.88 -9.66
CA THR A 29 -6.88 5.59 -8.27
C THR A 29 -7.75 4.48 -7.66
N GLU A 30 -9.07 4.58 -7.79
CA GLU A 30 -9.98 3.56 -7.24
C GLU A 30 -9.81 2.20 -7.94
N LEU A 31 -9.62 2.21 -9.26
CA LEU A 31 -9.38 0.98 -10.01
C LEU A 31 -8.07 0.30 -9.59
N ARG A 32 -7.01 1.10 -9.36
CA ARG A 32 -5.74 0.57 -8.83
C ARG A 32 -5.95 -0.05 -7.46
N ARG A 33 -6.61 0.63 -6.52
CA ARG A 33 -6.91 0.08 -5.19
C ARG A 33 -7.71 -1.21 -5.22
N SER A 34 -8.67 -1.32 -6.15
CA SER A 34 -9.58 -2.46 -6.22
C SER A 34 -9.01 -3.68 -6.95
N LEU A 35 -8.07 -3.49 -7.88
CA LEU A 35 -7.56 -4.57 -8.74
C LEU A 35 -6.10 -4.91 -8.51
N ILE A 36 -5.33 -3.95 -8.02
CA ILE A 36 -3.92 -4.12 -7.69
C ILE A 36 -3.91 -4.10 -6.17
N ASP A 37 -3.52 -5.21 -5.54
CA ASP A 37 -3.14 -5.19 -4.12
C ASP A 37 -2.12 -4.08 -3.96
N GLU A 38 -2.57 -2.92 -3.47
CA GLU A 38 -1.75 -1.73 -3.44
C GLU A 38 -0.53 -2.10 -2.58
N PRO A 39 0.70 -2.06 -3.13
CA PRO A 39 1.86 -2.41 -2.34
C PRO A 39 1.79 -1.56 -1.07
N PRO A 40 1.88 -2.17 0.12
CA PRO A 40 1.62 -1.48 1.37
C PRO A 40 2.38 -0.17 1.37
N ALA A 41 1.69 0.93 1.69
CA ALA A 41 2.20 2.28 1.54
C ALA A 41 3.68 2.33 1.94
N ARG A 42 4.56 2.53 0.95
CA ARG A 42 6.01 2.53 1.20
C ARG A 42 6.30 3.62 2.21
N GLY A 43 7.00 3.27 3.28
CA GLY A 43 7.34 4.21 4.34
C GLY A 43 6.37 4.24 5.52
N GLY A 44 5.41 3.31 5.66
CA GLY A 44 4.59 3.22 6.88
C GLY A 44 5.42 3.07 8.17
N VAL A 45 6.47 2.24 8.13
CA VAL A 45 7.43 2.12 9.25
C VAL A 45 8.17 3.43 9.49
N LEU A 46 8.65 4.08 8.42
CA LEU A 46 9.35 5.38 8.53
C LEU A 46 8.43 6.49 9.07
N ALA A 47 7.17 6.51 8.64
CA ALA A 47 6.16 7.46 9.11
C ALA A 47 5.87 7.24 10.60
N ALA A 48 5.72 5.99 11.02
CA ALA A 48 5.55 5.64 12.44
C ALA A 48 6.76 6.05 13.28
N LEU A 49 7.98 5.78 12.80
CA LEU A 49 9.21 6.18 13.49
C LEU A 49 9.33 7.70 13.61
N ARG A 50 9.00 8.47 12.57
CA ARG A 50 9.03 9.95 12.59
C ARG A 50 7.95 10.58 13.47
N ALA A 51 6.85 9.87 13.70
CA ALA A 51 5.79 10.29 14.61
C ALA A 51 6.07 9.93 16.07
N SER A 52 7.13 9.16 16.36
CA SER A 52 7.48 8.77 17.71
C SER A 52 7.93 9.98 18.53
N PRO A 53 7.48 10.13 19.79
CA PRO A 53 8.00 11.17 20.69
C PRO A 53 9.48 10.95 21.06
N LEU A 54 10.05 9.77 20.74
CA LEU A 54 11.43 9.43 21.02
C LEU A 54 12.41 9.89 19.91
N VAL A 55 11.91 10.54 18.86
CA VAL A 55 12.77 11.07 17.79
C VAL A 55 13.75 12.11 18.37
N GLY A 56 15.04 11.91 18.12
CA GLY A 56 16.11 12.80 18.60
C GLY A 56 16.49 12.61 20.07
N MET A 57 15.88 11.63 20.76
CA MET A 57 16.34 11.21 22.09
C MET A 57 17.58 10.33 21.96
N ASP A 58 18.49 10.46 22.93
CA ASP A 58 19.64 9.58 23.05
C ASP A 58 19.17 8.23 23.63
N LEU A 59 18.88 7.29 22.74
CA LEU A 59 18.43 5.95 23.09
C LEU A 59 19.63 5.02 23.14
N ASP A 60 19.77 4.25 24.22
CA ASP A 60 20.66 3.12 24.23
C ASP A 60 20.08 2.01 23.34
N LEU A 61 20.68 1.85 22.15
CA LEU A 61 20.29 0.83 21.18
C LEU A 61 21.03 -0.50 21.38
N THR A 62 21.82 -0.62 22.46
CA THR A 62 22.49 -1.89 22.75
C THR A 62 21.45 -2.95 23.07
N ARG A 63 21.53 -4.06 22.34
CA ARG A 63 20.69 -5.23 22.60
C ARG A 63 21.48 -6.17 23.51
N GLU A 64 20.95 -6.38 24.71
CA GLU A 64 21.53 -7.35 25.64
C GLU A 64 21.54 -8.75 25.03
N THR A 65 22.69 -9.39 25.03
CA THR A 65 22.84 -10.78 24.56
C THR A 65 22.71 -11.70 25.74
N ILE A 66 21.51 -12.22 25.94
CA ILE A 66 21.20 -13.20 26.98
C ILE A 66 21.14 -14.61 26.41
N SER A 67 21.47 -15.61 27.23
CA SER A 67 21.25 -17.00 26.86
C SER A 67 19.76 -17.23 26.58
N GLY A 68 19.45 -17.99 25.53
CA GLY A 68 18.08 -18.31 25.17
C GLY A 68 17.34 -19.00 26.32
N ARG A 69 16.02 -18.79 26.41
CA ARG A 69 15.19 -19.53 27.37
C ARG A 69 15.16 -21.01 26.95
N ALA A 70 15.32 -21.92 27.92
CA ALA A 70 15.04 -23.33 27.69
C ALA A 70 13.53 -23.49 27.41
N ILE A 71 13.20 -23.87 26.18
CA ILE A 71 11.83 -24.14 25.74
C ILE A 71 11.82 -25.55 25.18
N ASP A 72 10.87 -26.37 25.64
CA ASP A 72 10.58 -27.68 25.05
C ASP A 72 9.60 -27.44 23.90
N LEU A 73 9.95 -27.89 22.68
CA LEU A 73 9.19 -27.65 21.44
C LEU A 73 8.50 -28.92 20.95
#